data_AF-A0A7L0VY54-F1
#
_entry.id   AF-A0A7L0VY54-F1
#
_cell.length_a   1.000
_cell.length_b   1.000
_cell.length_c   1.000
_cell.angle_alpha   90.00
_cell.angle_beta   90.00
_cell.angle_gamma   90.00
#
_symmetry.space_group_name_H-M   'P 1'
#
loop_
_entity.id
_entity.type
_entity.pdbx_description
1 polymer ?
#
loop_
_entity_poly.entity_id
_entity_poly.type
_entity_poly.pdbx_seq_one_letter_code
_entity_poly.pdbx_strand_id
1 'polypeptide(L)'
;QQEKEDLQEKLKMREHLSQTSGKTEVTPDPSKNIDLEMKQLQCKLKVTEQIIHCILTVFSNSDVQCDFFCFRISRLERDLNMKRHLIEDLRSRLKANQENEKAYNETLESLERKVKSLTEDCSNKKTSIDSLKQRLNVATKEKSHYEQMYHKAKDELEKKDLKLYNLENKVIETECAMTELETAASQQLHGLAKQSGQALKTVQKKLLLANDKVEEFMAFVKALTTELQHSVQELRIKIRQAKKMGEARACKKGLSQESIQLAASILNVSTTDLKEILEVEDDEETAKTKMESTKDKEWLHYVQKLLEEQFPFASYLMDAILEKLNEKKKLVEEYSSLMK
;
A
#
# COMPACT_ATOMS: atom_id res chain seq x y z
N GLN A 1 -79.24 87.86 -29.73
CA GLN A 1 -79.19 89.33 -29.67
C GLN A 1 -78.94 89.95 -31.06
N GLN A 2 -79.47 89.37 -32.16
CA GLN A 2 -79.26 89.92 -33.52
C GLN A 2 -80.48 89.69 -34.46
N GLU A 3 -81.58 89.14 -33.95
CA GLU A 3 -82.85 88.93 -34.68
C GLU A 3 -84.03 89.56 -33.92
N LYS A 4 -83.74 90.53 -33.03
CA LYS A 4 -84.73 91.11 -32.09
C LYS A 4 -85.02 92.60 -32.33
N GLU A 5 -84.55 93.14 -33.46
CA GLU A 5 -84.64 94.55 -33.82
C GLU A 5 -85.38 94.74 -35.17
N ASP A 6 -85.10 93.86 -36.14
CA ASP A 6 -85.56 93.96 -37.56
C ASP A 6 -87.07 93.69 -37.80
N LEU A 7 -87.84 93.39 -36.76
CA LEU A 7 -89.32 93.29 -36.82
C LEU A 7 -90.04 94.33 -35.95
N GLN A 8 -89.30 95.28 -35.38
CA GLN A 8 -89.88 96.44 -34.69
C GLN A 8 -90.06 97.65 -35.63
N GLU A 9 -89.50 97.59 -36.86
CA GLU A 9 -89.48 98.68 -37.86
C GLU A 9 -90.60 98.63 -38.92
N LYS A 10 -91.80 98.12 -38.55
CA LYS A 10 -93.01 98.25 -39.39
C LYS A 10 -94.20 98.90 -38.67
N LEU A 11 -93.94 99.65 -37.60
CA LEU A 11 -94.97 100.19 -36.71
C LEU A 11 -94.80 101.70 -36.38
N LYS A 12 -94.32 102.51 -37.34
CA LYS A 12 -94.45 103.99 -37.34
C LYS A 12 -93.90 104.66 -38.61
N MET A 13 -94.70 104.74 -39.69
CA MET A 13 -94.55 105.77 -40.73
C MET A 13 -95.86 105.92 -41.55
N ARG A 14 -96.71 106.89 -41.16
CA ARG A 14 -97.64 107.70 -41.98
C ARG A 14 -98.82 108.23 -41.13
N GLU A 15 -98.49 109.12 -40.19
CA GLU A 15 -99.46 110.12 -39.75
C GLU A 15 -99.50 111.29 -40.77
N HIS A 16 -100.32 112.31 -40.47
CA HIS A 16 -100.62 113.49 -41.30
C HIS A 16 -101.52 113.26 -42.53
N LEU A 17 -102.83 113.42 -42.31
CA LEU A 17 -103.57 114.43 -43.08
C LEU A 17 -104.66 115.08 -42.19
N SER A 18 -104.83 116.39 -42.31
CA SER A 18 -105.84 117.22 -41.60
C SER A 18 -105.91 118.59 -42.30
N GLN A 19 -107.02 119.33 -42.12
CA GLN A 19 -107.38 120.59 -42.83
C GLN A 19 -107.83 120.33 -44.30
N THR A 20 -108.73 121.07 -44.99
CA THR A 20 -109.59 122.28 -44.75
C THR A 20 -110.62 122.39 -45.92
N SER A 21 -111.72 123.18 -45.99
CA SER A 21 -112.47 124.11 -45.10
C SER A 21 -113.89 124.38 -45.69
N GLY A 22 -114.76 125.11 -44.96
CA GLY A 22 -116.07 125.67 -45.42
C GLY A 22 -117.24 125.22 -44.54
N LYS A 23 -117.99 126.07 -43.80
CA LYS A 23 -118.82 127.27 -44.15
C LYS A 23 -120.03 126.91 -45.06
N THR A 24 -121.26 127.38 -44.81
CA THR A 24 -121.68 128.73 -44.33
C THR A 24 -122.96 128.74 -43.45
N GLU A 25 -123.18 129.87 -42.77
CA GLU A 25 -124.36 130.40 -42.03
C GLU A 25 -125.65 130.48 -42.93
N VAL A 26 -126.93 130.48 -42.49
CA VAL A 26 -127.73 131.41 -41.63
C VAL A 26 -129.08 130.74 -41.21
N THR A 27 -129.83 131.33 -40.25
CA THR A 27 -131.19 131.03 -39.69
C THR A 27 -132.38 131.16 -40.70
N PRO A 28 -133.69 130.84 -40.39
CA PRO A 28 -134.35 130.61 -39.07
C PRO A 28 -135.43 129.49 -38.90
N ASP A 29 -135.77 129.19 -37.63
CA ASP A 29 -137.09 128.75 -37.06
C ASP A 29 -137.78 127.38 -37.44
N PRO A 30 -138.81 126.86 -36.72
CA PRO A 30 -138.64 125.54 -36.08
C PRO A 30 -139.81 124.51 -36.21
N SER A 31 -139.64 123.38 -35.51
CA SER A 31 -140.64 122.35 -35.12
C SER A 31 -140.75 121.06 -35.96
N LYS A 32 -140.03 120.01 -35.49
CA LYS A 32 -140.38 118.54 -35.44
C LYS A 32 -139.11 117.66 -35.41
N ASN A 33 -138.45 117.59 -34.26
CA ASN A 33 -137.11 116.94 -34.12
C ASN A 33 -137.13 115.51 -33.53
N ILE A 34 -138.13 115.17 -32.71
CA ILE A 34 -138.06 114.07 -31.71
C ILE A 34 -138.06 112.65 -32.32
N ASP A 35 -138.71 112.40 -33.45
CA ASP A 35 -138.86 111.05 -34.03
C ASP A 35 -137.53 110.46 -34.55
N LEU A 36 -136.54 111.30 -34.90
CA LEU A 36 -135.23 110.82 -35.34
C LEU A 36 -134.37 110.28 -34.19
N GLU A 37 -134.39 110.92 -33.00
CA GLU A 37 -133.60 110.46 -31.86
C GLU A 37 -134.03 109.06 -31.39
N MET A 38 -135.34 108.78 -31.38
CA MET A 38 -135.86 107.49 -30.93
C MET A 38 -135.37 106.34 -31.83
N LYS A 39 -135.36 106.56 -33.16
CA LYS A 39 -134.77 105.62 -34.14
C LYS A 39 -133.25 105.51 -33.99
N GLN A 40 -132.55 106.61 -33.73
CA GLN A 40 -131.10 106.59 -33.50
C GLN A 40 -130.73 105.80 -32.24
N LEU A 41 -131.51 105.92 -31.16
CA LEU A 41 -131.34 105.12 -29.93
C LEU A 41 -131.67 103.63 -30.16
N GLN A 42 -132.71 103.32 -30.92
CA GLN A 42 -133.04 101.94 -31.30
C GLN A 42 -131.92 101.28 -32.13
N CYS A 43 -131.29 102.02 -33.06
CA CYS A 43 -130.09 101.58 -33.75
C CYS A 43 -128.90 101.36 -32.79
N LYS A 44 -128.65 102.28 -31.86
CA LYS A 44 -127.56 102.13 -30.86
C LYS A 44 -127.75 100.89 -29.99
N LEU A 45 -128.97 100.63 -29.50
CA LEU A 45 -129.27 99.44 -28.69
C LEU A 45 -128.97 98.14 -29.45
N LYS A 46 -129.42 98.05 -30.71
CA LYS A 46 -129.20 96.88 -31.57
C LYS A 46 -127.72 96.67 -31.92
N VAL A 47 -126.95 97.76 -32.02
CA VAL A 47 -125.48 97.70 -32.17
C VAL A 47 -124.82 97.23 -30.87
N THR A 48 -125.22 97.71 -29.69
CA THR A 48 -124.69 97.18 -28.42
C THR A 48 -125.05 95.72 -28.19
N GLU A 49 -126.24 95.28 -28.61
CA GLU A 49 -126.68 93.88 -28.54
C GLU A 49 -125.82 92.98 -29.45
N GLN A 50 -125.52 93.42 -30.68
CA GLN A 50 -124.55 92.75 -31.56
C GLN A 50 -123.13 92.76 -30.99
N ILE A 51 -122.67 93.86 -30.39
CA ILE A 51 -121.34 93.95 -29.76
C ILE A 51 -121.25 92.98 -28.57
N ILE A 52 -122.27 92.92 -27.71
CA ILE A 52 -122.33 91.96 -26.60
C ILE A 52 -122.34 90.53 -27.12
N HIS A 53 -123.15 90.22 -28.15
CA HIS A 53 -123.14 88.90 -28.79
C HIS A 53 -121.76 88.54 -29.37
N CYS A 54 -121.10 89.47 -30.07
CA CYS A 54 -119.75 89.27 -30.60
C CYS A 54 -118.72 89.07 -29.49
N ILE A 55 -118.76 89.86 -28.42
CA ILE A 55 -117.85 89.70 -27.26
C ILE A 55 -118.09 88.34 -26.59
N LEU A 56 -119.35 87.94 -26.37
CA LEU A 56 -119.70 86.65 -25.78
C LEU A 56 -119.21 85.49 -26.67
N THR A 57 -119.42 85.60 -27.98
CA THR A 57 -118.96 84.61 -28.98
C THR A 57 -117.44 84.52 -29.01
N VAL A 58 -116.71 85.64 -28.95
CA VAL A 58 -115.24 85.67 -28.87
C VAL A 58 -114.76 85.06 -27.56
N PHE A 59 -115.39 85.38 -26.42
CA PHE A 59 -115.08 84.77 -25.13
C PHE A 59 -115.27 83.25 -25.18
N SER A 60 -116.45 82.75 -25.59
CA SER A 60 -116.70 81.30 -25.67
C SER A 60 -115.75 80.57 -26.64
N ASN A 61 -115.37 81.18 -27.76
CA ASN A 61 -114.36 80.60 -28.65
C ASN A 61 -112.97 80.58 -27.99
N SER A 62 -112.60 81.63 -27.25
CA SER A 62 -111.33 81.69 -26.52
C SER A 62 -111.28 80.71 -25.34
N ASP A 63 -112.42 80.41 -24.72
CA ASP A 63 -112.56 79.47 -23.59
C ASP A 63 -112.43 78.01 -24.08
N VAL A 64 -113.13 77.65 -25.16
CA VAL A 64 -112.95 76.36 -25.85
C VAL A 64 -111.51 76.19 -26.38
N GLN A 65 -110.89 77.27 -26.84
CA GLN A 65 -109.48 77.27 -27.24
C GLN A 65 -108.53 77.10 -26.03
N CYS A 66 -108.90 77.65 -24.86
CA CYS A 66 -108.19 77.47 -23.59
C CYS A 66 -108.22 75.99 -23.17
N ASP A 67 -109.40 75.38 -23.12
CA ASP A 67 -109.58 73.94 -22.81
C ASP A 67 -108.76 73.03 -23.75
N PHE A 68 -108.78 73.32 -25.05
CA PHE A 68 -107.98 72.59 -26.03
C PHE A 68 -106.47 72.71 -25.73
N PHE A 69 -105.98 73.91 -25.38
CA PHE A 69 -104.58 74.10 -25.00
C PHE A 69 -104.25 73.43 -23.67
N CYS A 70 -105.11 73.50 -22.65
CA CYS A 70 -104.96 72.80 -21.38
C CYS A 70 -104.84 71.28 -21.59
N PHE A 71 -105.74 70.67 -22.36
CA PHE A 71 -105.65 69.24 -22.70
C PHE A 71 -104.36 68.91 -23.48
N ARG A 72 -103.94 69.78 -24.41
CA ARG A 72 -102.70 69.60 -25.17
C ARG A 72 -101.46 69.67 -24.26
N ILE A 73 -101.46 70.59 -23.28
CA ILE A 73 -100.41 70.73 -22.26
C ILE A 73 -100.37 69.47 -21.39
N SER A 74 -101.47 69.05 -20.77
CA SER A 74 -101.50 67.84 -19.92
C SER A 74 -101.25 66.52 -20.67
N ARG A 75 -101.31 66.51 -22.00
CA ARG A 75 -100.81 65.40 -22.82
C ARG A 75 -99.29 65.46 -23.01
N LEU A 76 -98.73 66.65 -23.28
CA LEU A 76 -97.28 66.87 -23.44
C LEU A 76 -96.52 66.72 -22.12
N GLU A 77 -97.10 67.14 -20.99
CA GLU A 77 -96.51 66.98 -19.66
C GLU A 77 -96.32 65.51 -19.28
N ARG A 78 -97.30 64.65 -19.62
CA ARG A 78 -97.20 63.20 -19.41
C ARG A 78 -96.11 62.56 -20.27
N ASP A 79 -96.04 62.92 -21.55
CA ASP A 79 -94.99 62.47 -22.47
C ASP A 79 -93.58 62.93 -22.01
N LEU A 80 -93.44 64.19 -21.61
CA LEU A 80 -92.20 64.74 -21.03
C LEU A 80 -91.82 63.99 -19.75
N ASN A 81 -92.79 63.71 -18.87
CA ASN A 81 -92.52 62.99 -17.63
C ASN A 81 -92.13 61.52 -17.90
N MET A 82 -92.78 60.83 -18.84
CA MET A 82 -92.39 59.48 -19.26
C MET A 82 -90.97 59.48 -19.85
N LYS A 83 -90.63 60.45 -20.70
CA LYS A 83 -89.28 60.62 -21.25
C LYS A 83 -88.24 60.92 -20.17
N ARG A 84 -88.58 61.70 -19.14
CA ARG A 84 -87.72 61.94 -17.96
C ARG A 84 -87.41 60.63 -17.22
N HIS A 85 -88.41 59.79 -16.97
CA HIS A 85 -88.22 58.50 -16.32
C HIS A 85 -87.34 57.56 -17.16
N LEU A 86 -87.57 57.50 -18.48
CA LEU A 86 -86.73 56.71 -19.41
C LEU A 86 -85.28 57.20 -19.44
N ILE A 87 -85.04 58.51 -19.42
CA ILE A 87 -83.69 59.09 -19.37
C ILE A 87 -82.98 58.73 -18.06
N GLU A 88 -83.67 58.76 -16.93
CA GLU A 88 -83.06 58.48 -15.62
C GLU A 88 -82.79 56.98 -15.39
N ASP A 89 -83.66 56.10 -15.91
CA ASP A 89 -83.39 54.67 -16.00
C ASP A 89 -82.19 54.37 -16.93
N LEU A 90 -82.12 54.99 -18.11
CA LEU A 90 -80.96 54.85 -19.01
C LEU A 90 -79.65 55.35 -18.38
N ARG A 91 -79.69 56.46 -17.61
CA ARG A 91 -78.54 56.95 -16.82
C ARG A 91 -78.13 55.95 -15.74
N SER A 92 -79.10 55.39 -15.02
CA SER A 92 -78.86 54.41 -13.97
C SER A 92 -78.22 53.14 -14.54
N ARG A 93 -78.73 52.65 -15.67
CA ARG A 93 -78.16 51.50 -16.40
C ARG A 93 -76.76 51.80 -16.97
N LEU A 94 -76.53 53.02 -17.49
CA LEU A 94 -75.19 53.45 -17.95
C LEU A 94 -74.18 53.49 -16.80
N LYS A 95 -74.56 54.06 -15.64
CA LYS A 95 -73.69 54.12 -14.46
C LYS A 95 -73.34 52.71 -13.94
N ALA A 96 -74.34 51.83 -13.80
CA ALA A 96 -74.10 50.44 -13.41
C ALA A 96 -73.19 49.71 -14.41
N ASN A 97 -73.31 49.98 -15.72
CA ASN A 97 -72.40 49.41 -16.71
C ASN A 97 -70.96 49.93 -16.55
N GLN A 98 -70.76 51.22 -16.28
CA GLN A 98 -69.43 51.80 -16.02
C GLN A 98 -68.79 51.28 -14.72
N GLU A 99 -69.61 50.95 -13.71
CA GLU A 99 -69.13 50.33 -12.46
C GLU A 99 -68.75 48.86 -12.68
N ASN A 100 -69.54 48.11 -13.45
CA ASN A 100 -69.20 46.75 -13.89
C ASN A 100 -67.93 46.73 -14.77
N GLU A 101 -67.79 47.66 -15.71
CA GLU A 101 -66.63 47.79 -16.59
C GLU A 101 -65.32 48.00 -15.80
N LYS A 102 -65.35 48.82 -14.75
CA LYS A 102 -64.22 48.98 -13.82
C LYS A 102 -63.89 47.67 -13.11
N ALA A 103 -64.88 46.97 -12.56
CA ALA A 103 -64.67 45.68 -11.90
C ALA A 103 -64.11 44.60 -12.86
N TYR A 104 -64.54 44.60 -14.13
CA TYR A 104 -63.97 43.73 -15.16
C TYR A 104 -62.51 44.11 -15.49
N ASN A 105 -62.17 45.40 -15.58
CA ASN A 105 -60.79 45.84 -15.80
C ASN A 105 -59.88 45.51 -14.60
N GLU A 106 -60.32 45.76 -13.37
CA GLU A 106 -59.56 45.42 -12.15
C GLU A 106 -59.29 43.90 -12.02
N THR A 107 -60.28 43.08 -12.38
CA THR A 107 -60.12 41.61 -12.39
C THR A 107 -59.25 41.13 -13.55
N LEU A 108 -59.30 41.77 -14.72
CA LEU A 108 -58.41 41.53 -15.85
C LEU A 108 -56.95 41.87 -15.52
N GLU A 109 -56.67 43.03 -14.92
CA GLU A 109 -55.32 43.39 -14.45
C GLU A 109 -54.80 42.41 -13.39
N SER A 110 -55.68 41.93 -12.51
CA SER A 110 -55.36 40.93 -11.49
C SER A 110 -54.99 39.58 -12.11
N LEU A 111 -55.68 39.18 -13.18
CA LEU A 111 -55.34 38.00 -13.97
C LEU A 111 -54.05 38.18 -14.76
N GLU A 112 -53.83 39.32 -15.42
CA GLU A 112 -52.57 39.63 -16.10
C GLU A 112 -51.36 39.56 -15.17
N ARG A 113 -51.47 40.14 -13.96
CA ARG A 113 -50.40 40.08 -12.95
C ARG A 113 -50.08 38.63 -12.55
N LYS A 114 -51.10 37.78 -12.38
CA LYS A 114 -50.93 36.34 -12.12
C LYS A 114 -50.32 35.58 -13.29
N VAL A 115 -50.70 35.91 -14.53
CA VAL A 115 -50.09 35.31 -15.73
C VAL A 115 -48.61 35.68 -15.82
N LYS A 116 -48.28 36.97 -15.67
CA LYS A 116 -46.89 37.48 -15.69
C LYS A 116 -46.01 36.78 -14.64
N SER A 117 -46.47 36.67 -13.39
CA SER A 117 -45.72 35.98 -12.34
C SER A 117 -45.60 34.47 -12.60
N LEU A 118 -46.64 33.80 -13.11
CA LEU A 118 -46.59 32.37 -13.47
C LEU A 118 -45.65 32.08 -14.66
N THR A 119 -45.55 32.99 -15.63
CA THR A 119 -44.59 32.88 -16.74
C THR A 119 -43.15 33.01 -16.24
N GLU A 120 -42.87 33.96 -15.34
CA GLU A 120 -41.55 34.12 -14.73
C GLU A 120 -41.18 32.89 -13.87
N ASP A 121 -42.11 32.41 -13.04
CA ASP A 121 -41.96 31.17 -12.26
C ASP A 121 -41.65 29.95 -13.15
N CYS A 122 -42.29 29.86 -14.32
CA CYS A 122 -42.07 28.79 -15.29
C CYS A 122 -40.67 28.87 -15.91
N SER A 123 -40.20 30.09 -16.25
CA SER A 123 -38.84 30.35 -16.73
C SER A 123 -37.78 29.96 -15.68
N ASN A 124 -37.97 30.40 -14.43
CA ASN A 124 -37.07 30.09 -13.32
C ASN A 124 -37.04 28.58 -12.98
N LYS A 125 -38.15 27.87 -13.12
CA LYS A 125 -38.20 26.40 -13.02
C LYS A 125 -37.49 25.73 -14.20
N LYS A 126 -37.61 26.26 -15.43
CA LYS A 126 -36.93 25.73 -16.62
C LYS A 126 -35.41 25.82 -16.51
N THR A 127 -34.85 26.98 -16.13
CA THR A 127 -33.40 27.15 -15.94
C THR A 127 -32.87 26.26 -14.81
N SER A 128 -33.62 26.12 -13.71
CA SER A 128 -33.30 25.20 -12.61
C SER A 128 -33.25 23.73 -13.06
N ILE A 129 -34.21 23.30 -13.89
CA ILE A 129 -34.26 21.95 -14.49
C ILE A 129 -33.06 21.70 -15.42
N ASP A 130 -32.67 22.69 -16.23
CA ASP A 130 -31.53 22.54 -17.15
C ASP A 130 -30.20 22.48 -16.38
N SER A 131 -30.03 23.27 -15.31
CA SER A 131 -28.88 23.17 -14.38
C SER A 131 -28.79 21.80 -13.70
N LEU A 132 -29.92 21.23 -13.30
CA LEU A 132 -29.98 19.86 -12.75
C LEU A 132 -29.59 18.81 -13.80
N LYS A 133 -30.08 18.92 -15.04
CA LYS A 133 -29.69 18.04 -16.15
C LYS A 133 -28.19 18.13 -16.46
N GLN A 134 -27.62 19.33 -16.47
CA GLN A 134 -26.18 19.52 -16.68
C GLN A 134 -25.36 18.81 -15.59
N ARG A 135 -25.72 19.01 -14.31
CA ARG A 135 -25.04 18.33 -13.18
C ARG A 135 -25.19 16.81 -13.24
N LEU A 136 -26.38 16.29 -13.58
CA LEU A 136 -26.60 14.86 -13.77
C LEU A 136 -25.73 14.27 -14.90
N ASN A 137 -25.59 14.99 -16.02
CA ASN A 137 -24.75 14.58 -17.15
C ASN A 137 -23.26 14.56 -16.80
N VAL A 138 -22.80 15.46 -15.92
CA VAL A 138 -21.42 15.44 -15.40
C VAL A 138 -21.23 14.23 -14.47
N ALA A 139 -22.10 14.05 -13.47
CA ALA A 139 -22.00 12.94 -12.52
C ALA A 139 -22.08 11.56 -13.20
N THR A 140 -22.88 11.43 -14.27
CA THR A 140 -22.95 10.20 -15.09
C THR A 140 -21.62 9.90 -15.80
N LYS A 141 -20.94 10.93 -16.33
CA LYS A 141 -19.63 10.77 -16.98
C LYS A 141 -18.53 10.43 -15.96
N GLU A 142 -18.52 11.11 -14.83
CA GLU A 142 -17.59 10.85 -13.73
C GLU A 142 -17.76 9.42 -13.20
N LYS A 143 -19.01 8.99 -12.94
CA LYS A 143 -19.33 7.61 -12.56
C LYS A 143 -18.77 6.61 -13.58
N SER A 144 -19.07 6.80 -14.87
CA SER A 144 -18.59 5.90 -15.93
C SER A 144 -17.05 5.85 -16.02
N HIS A 145 -16.36 6.96 -15.78
CA HIS A 145 -14.91 7.01 -15.71
C HIS A 145 -14.36 6.24 -14.50
N TYR A 146 -14.95 6.41 -13.31
CA TYR A 146 -14.55 5.64 -12.13
C TYR A 146 -14.85 4.14 -12.27
N GLU A 147 -15.96 3.75 -12.89
CA GLU A 147 -16.26 2.34 -13.21
C GLU A 147 -15.21 1.76 -14.17
N GLN A 148 -14.81 2.49 -15.23
CA GLN A 148 -13.73 2.06 -16.13
C GLN A 148 -12.38 1.91 -15.41
N MET A 149 -12.03 2.87 -14.55
CA MET A 149 -10.79 2.83 -13.77
C MET A 149 -10.80 1.69 -12.74
N TYR A 150 -11.94 1.43 -12.10
CA TYR A 150 -12.12 0.29 -11.19
C TYR A 150 -11.93 -1.05 -11.92
N HIS A 151 -12.58 -1.23 -13.07
CA HIS A 151 -12.41 -2.44 -13.88
C HIS A 151 -10.95 -2.64 -14.29
N LYS A 152 -10.28 -1.59 -14.79
CA LYS A 152 -8.85 -1.66 -15.13
C LYS A 152 -7.96 -2.03 -13.93
N ALA A 153 -8.20 -1.42 -12.77
CA ALA A 153 -7.42 -1.71 -11.56
C ALA A 153 -7.64 -3.15 -11.06
N LYS A 154 -8.88 -3.66 -11.14
CA LYS A 154 -9.21 -5.05 -10.84
C LYS A 154 -8.51 -6.01 -11.81
N ASP A 155 -8.58 -5.73 -13.11
CA ASP A 155 -7.91 -6.45 -14.18
C ASP A 155 -6.38 -6.52 -13.99
N GLU A 156 -5.77 -5.47 -13.46
CA GLU A 156 -4.34 -5.41 -13.15
C GLU A 156 -3.99 -6.17 -11.86
N LEU A 157 -4.89 -6.17 -10.87
CA LEU A 157 -4.77 -6.95 -9.64
C LEU A 157 -4.84 -8.46 -9.91
N GLU A 158 -5.84 -8.95 -10.63
CA GLU A 158 -5.96 -10.37 -10.98
C GLU A 158 -4.73 -10.88 -11.78
N LYS A 159 -4.15 -10.02 -12.64
CA LYS A 159 -2.89 -10.28 -13.37
C LYS A 159 -1.64 -10.22 -12.49
N LYS A 160 -1.70 -9.62 -11.30
CA LYS A 160 -0.63 -9.61 -10.28
C LYS A 160 -0.75 -10.85 -9.40
N ASP A 161 -1.95 -11.18 -8.94
CA ASP A 161 -2.21 -12.36 -8.10
C ASP A 161 -1.83 -13.66 -8.83
N LEU A 162 -2.20 -13.79 -10.10
CA LEU A 162 -1.76 -14.93 -10.93
C LEU A 162 -0.23 -14.98 -11.09
N LYS A 163 0.46 -13.84 -11.14
CA LYS A 163 1.94 -13.81 -11.21
C LYS A 163 2.58 -14.14 -9.87
N LEU A 164 1.96 -13.73 -8.76
CA LEU A 164 2.40 -14.01 -7.39
C LEU A 164 2.31 -15.52 -7.14
N TYR A 165 1.16 -16.14 -7.41
CA TYR A 165 0.96 -17.59 -7.32
C TYR A 165 1.96 -18.40 -8.18
N ASN A 166 2.23 -17.96 -9.40
CA ASN A 166 3.24 -18.58 -10.27
C ASN A 166 4.69 -18.38 -9.79
N LEU A 167 4.96 -17.41 -8.90
CA LEU A 167 6.26 -17.24 -8.26
C LEU A 167 6.36 -18.04 -6.95
N GLU A 168 5.30 -18.11 -6.15
CA GLU A 168 5.22 -18.96 -4.95
C GLU A 168 5.44 -20.44 -5.31
N ASN A 169 4.74 -20.95 -6.33
CA ASN A 169 4.94 -22.32 -6.81
C ASN A 169 6.40 -22.57 -7.22
N LYS A 170 7.05 -21.60 -7.88
CA LYS A 170 8.47 -21.71 -8.27
C LYS A 170 9.43 -21.66 -7.09
N VAL A 171 9.14 -20.85 -6.07
CA VAL A 171 9.92 -20.84 -4.83
C VAL A 171 9.85 -22.21 -4.18
N ILE A 172 8.65 -22.79 -4.04
CA ILE A 172 8.43 -24.14 -3.49
C ILE A 172 9.16 -25.21 -4.33
N GLU A 173 9.06 -25.17 -5.67
CA GLU A 173 9.81 -26.06 -6.58
C GLU A 173 11.34 -25.96 -6.34
N THR A 174 11.88 -24.75 -6.23
CA THR A 174 13.32 -24.54 -5.98
C THR A 174 13.75 -24.94 -4.57
N GLU A 175 12.90 -24.76 -3.56
CA GLU A 175 13.17 -25.15 -2.17
C GLU A 175 13.18 -26.68 -2.03
N CYS A 176 12.22 -27.38 -2.64
CA CYS A 176 12.24 -28.83 -2.77
C CYS A 176 13.53 -29.33 -3.44
N ALA A 177 13.86 -28.80 -4.63
CA ALA A 177 15.08 -29.19 -5.36
C ALA A 177 16.38 -28.89 -4.58
N MET A 178 16.40 -27.81 -3.80
CA MET A 178 17.53 -27.47 -2.92
C MET A 178 17.66 -28.46 -1.76
N THR A 179 16.57 -28.82 -1.07
CA THR A 179 16.61 -29.78 0.04
C THR A 179 16.96 -31.20 -0.43
N GLU A 180 16.54 -31.61 -1.64
CA GLU A 180 16.99 -32.85 -2.27
C GLU A 180 18.51 -32.84 -2.54
N LEU A 181 19.04 -31.73 -3.09
CA LEU A 181 20.46 -31.58 -3.37
C LEU A 181 21.31 -31.55 -2.10
N GLU A 182 20.89 -30.83 -1.06
CA GLU A 182 21.53 -30.81 0.26
C GLU A 182 21.54 -32.20 0.91
N THR A 183 20.42 -32.94 0.79
CA THR A 183 20.30 -34.31 1.29
C THR A 183 21.25 -35.25 0.53
N ALA A 184 21.30 -35.17 -0.80
CA ALA A 184 22.20 -35.98 -1.62
C ALA A 184 23.68 -35.69 -1.34
N ALA A 185 24.06 -34.40 -1.22
CA ALA A 185 25.41 -33.99 -0.87
C ALA A 185 25.82 -34.48 0.53
N SER A 186 24.91 -34.36 1.51
CA SER A 186 25.11 -34.85 2.88
C SER A 186 25.31 -36.37 2.93
N GLN A 187 24.54 -37.13 2.15
CA GLN A 187 24.69 -38.58 2.04
C GLN A 187 26.03 -38.97 1.40
N GLN A 188 26.45 -38.28 0.32
CA GLN A 188 27.76 -38.54 -0.31
C GLN A 188 28.92 -38.22 0.62
N LEU A 189 28.91 -37.07 1.31
CA LEU A 189 29.94 -36.69 2.27
C LEU A 189 30.01 -37.66 3.45
N HIS A 190 28.87 -38.10 3.99
CA HIS A 190 28.84 -39.13 5.03
C HIS A 190 29.39 -40.47 4.54
N GLY A 191 29.05 -40.88 3.30
CA GLY A 191 29.60 -42.09 2.67
C GLY A 191 31.12 -42.05 2.52
N LEU A 192 31.67 -40.94 2.02
CA LEU A 192 33.11 -40.73 1.88
C LEU A 192 33.83 -40.69 3.23
N ALA A 193 33.29 -39.98 4.23
CA ALA A 193 33.85 -39.93 5.59
C ALA A 193 33.85 -41.31 6.28
N LYS A 194 32.81 -42.12 6.04
CA LYS A 194 32.74 -43.50 6.53
C LYS A 194 33.78 -44.40 5.86
N GLN A 195 33.96 -44.30 4.55
CA GLN A 195 34.97 -45.06 3.80
C GLN A 195 36.41 -44.66 4.19
N SER A 196 36.72 -43.36 4.26
CA SER A 196 38.05 -42.89 4.65
C SER A 196 38.39 -43.26 6.10
N GLY A 197 37.42 -43.16 7.01
CA GLY A 197 37.57 -43.62 8.40
C GLY A 197 37.79 -45.14 8.52
N GLN A 198 37.20 -45.96 7.66
CA GLN A 198 37.45 -47.41 7.59
C GLN A 198 38.83 -47.73 6.99
N ALA A 199 39.22 -47.03 5.93
CA ALA A 199 40.54 -47.17 5.32
C ALA A 199 41.66 -46.79 6.30
N LEU A 200 41.54 -45.63 6.98
CA LEU A 200 42.49 -45.16 7.99
C LEU A 200 42.63 -46.16 9.15
N LYS A 201 41.52 -46.66 9.70
CA LYS A 201 41.54 -47.70 10.75
C LYS A 201 42.21 -49.00 10.29
N THR A 202 42.10 -49.33 9.00
CA THR A 202 42.74 -50.52 8.40
C THR A 202 44.25 -50.31 8.23
N VAL A 203 44.68 -49.12 7.78
CA VAL A 203 46.10 -48.74 7.70
C VAL A 203 46.73 -48.68 9.09
N GLN A 204 46.07 -48.06 10.06
CA GLN A 204 46.53 -47.99 11.45
C GLN A 204 46.74 -49.38 12.06
N LYS A 205 45.81 -50.32 11.86
CA LYS A 205 45.97 -51.72 12.30
C LYS A 205 47.16 -52.41 11.62
N LYS A 206 47.38 -52.19 10.32
CA LYS A 206 48.54 -52.74 9.60
C LYS A 206 49.86 -52.13 10.06
N LEU A 207 49.87 -50.84 10.41
CA LEU A 207 51.05 -50.14 10.92
C LEU A 207 51.43 -50.65 12.32
N LEU A 208 50.47 -50.82 13.23
CA LEU A 208 50.70 -51.43 14.54
C LEU A 208 51.28 -52.85 14.38
N LEU A 209 50.61 -53.73 13.62
CA LEU A 209 51.09 -55.09 13.34
C LEU A 209 52.45 -55.17 12.60
N ALA A 210 52.93 -54.08 12.02
CA ALA A 210 54.27 -53.97 11.46
C ALA A 210 55.28 -53.48 12.51
N ASN A 211 54.90 -52.51 13.34
CA ASN A 211 55.68 -52.02 14.48
C ASN A 211 55.93 -53.14 15.50
N ASP A 212 54.88 -53.86 15.92
CA ASP A 212 54.96 -55.01 16.83
C ASP A 212 56.02 -56.03 16.36
N LYS A 213 56.08 -56.29 15.05
CA LYS A 213 57.07 -57.21 14.43
C LYS A 213 58.48 -56.64 14.37
N VAL A 214 58.63 -55.32 14.26
CA VAL A 214 59.94 -54.66 14.31
C VAL A 214 60.46 -54.65 15.75
N GLU A 215 59.59 -54.45 16.75
CA GLU A 215 59.94 -54.55 18.17
C GLU A 215 60.35 -55.97 18.57
N GLU A 216 59.59 -57.00 18.17
CA GLU A 216 59.97 -58.41 18.32
C GLU A 216 61.32 -58.73 17.63
N PHE A 217 61.56 -58.21 16.42
CA PHE A 217 62.83 -58.40 15.72
C PHE A 217 64.01 -57.70 16.45
N MET A 218 63.81 -56.46 16.93
CA MET A 218 64.82 -55.76 17.73
C MET A 218 65.11 -56.51 19.04
N ALA A 219 64.09 -57.06 19.70
CA ALA A 219 64.25 -57.88 20.90
C ALA A 219 65.05 -59.17 20.61
N PHE A 220 64.73 -59.86 19.51
CA PHE A 220 65.48 -61.03 19.04
C PHE A 220 66.95 -60.73 18.77
N VAL A 221 67.26 -59.64 18.04
CA VAL A 221 68.66 -59.26 17.77
C VAL A 221 69.39 -58.86 19.06
N LYS A 222 68.74 -58.11 19.97
CA LYS A 222 69.33 -57.77 21.28
C LYS A 222 69.65 -59.05 22.07
N ALA A 223 68.73 -60.00 22.17
CA ALA A 223 68.96 -61.29 22.82
C ALA A 223 70.11 -62.11 22.17
N LEU A 224 70.12 -62.21 20.83
CA LEU A 224 71.16 -62.89 20.07
C LEU A 224 72.56 -62.29 20.31
N THR A 225 72.65 -60.96 20.37
CA THR A 225 73.93 -60.26 20.58
C THR A 225 74.44 -60.40 22.02
N THR A 226 73.56 -60.38 23.02
CA THR A 226 73.93 -60.70 24.41
C THR A 226 74.37 -62.15 24.57
N GLU A 227 73.71 -63.11 23.93
CA GLU A 227 74.09 -64.53 23.98
C GLU A 227 75.44 -64.78 23.27
N LEU A 228 75.68 -64.12 22.12
CA LEU A 228 76.96 -64.20 21.43
C LEU A 228 78.10 -63.60 22.27
N GLN A 229 77.88 -62.44 22.91
CA GLN A 229 78.83 -61.85 23.85
C GLN A 229 79.11 -62.77 25.03
N HIS A 230 78.06 -63.30 25.69
CA HIS A 230 78.18 -64.18 26.84
C HIS A 230 78.98 -65.45 26.49
N SER A 231 78.67 -66.08 25.35
CA SER A 231 79.35 -67.28 24.87
C SER A 231 80.81 -67.03 24.48
N VAL A 232 81.16 -65.84 23.95
CA VAL A 232 82.55 -65.41 23.76
C VAL A 232 83.27 -65.25 25.10
N GLN A 233 82.63 -64.61 26.09
CA GLN A 233 83.22 -64.40 27.41
C GLN A 233 83.41 -65.71 28.19
N GLU A 234 82.46 -66.65 28.11
CA GLU A 234 82.63 -68.01 28.62
C GLU A 234 83.87 -68.69 28.04
N LEU A 235 84.08 -68.59 26.71
CA LEU A 235 85.24 -69.18 26.05
C LEU A 235 86.54 -68.51 26.51
N ARG A 236 86.59 -67.18 26.63
CA ARG A 236 87.76 -66.50 27.22
C ARG A 236 88.01 -66.90 28.68
N ILE A 237 86.98 -67.19 29.48
CA ILE A 237 87.13 -67.73 30.85
C ILE A 237 87.70 -69.16 30.80
N LYS A 238 87.15 -70.04 29.96
CA LYS A 238 87.58 -71.45 29.81
C LYS A 238 89.02 -71.55 29.28
N ILE A 239 89.42 -70.67 28.35
CA ILE A 239 90.81 -70.53 27.88
C ILE A 239 91.76 -70.15 29.01
N ARG A 240 91.43 -69.14 29.82
CA ARG A 240 92.27 -68.73 30.96
C ARG A 240 92.40 -69.83 32.02
N GLN A 241 91.30 -70.53 32.31
CA GLN A 241 91.35 -71.72 33.20
C GLN A 241 92.26 -72.81 32.63
N ALA A 242 92.23 -73.08 31.32
CA ALA A 242 93.13 -74.03 30.66
C ALA A 242 94.60 -73.56 30.71
N LYS A 243 94.88 -72.27 30.44
CA LYS A 243 96.23 -71.67 30.55
C LYS A 243 96.79 -71.81 31.96
N LYS A 244 96.05 -71.37 32.98
CA LYS A 244 96.46 -71.51 34.39
C LYS A 244 96.65 -72.97 34.82
N MET A 245 95.88 -73.93 34.28
CA MET A 245 96.15 -75.36 34.50
C MET A 245 97.41 -75.85 33.79
N GLY A 246 97.72 -75.34 32.59
CA GLY A 246 98.97 -75.62 31.87
C GLY A 246 100.20 -75.07 32.60
N GLU A 247 100.13 -73.82 33.05
CA GLU A 247 101.15 -73.15 33.85
C GLU A 247 101.34 -73.82 35.21
N ALA A 248 100.27 -74.22 35.89
CA ALA A 248 100.35 -75.02 37.12
C ALA A 248 100.99 -76.42 36.90
N ARG A 249 100.85 -77.01 35.70
CA ARG A 249 101.59 -78.23 35.31
C ARG A 249 103.05 -77.96 34.97
N ALA A 250 103.38 -76.78 34.43
CA ALA A 250 104.75 -76.36 34.15
C ALA A 250 105.52 -76.01 35.45
N CYS A 251 104.91 -75.25 36.35
CA CYS A 251 105.49 -74.88 37.65
C CYS A 251 105.79 -76.11 38.52
N LYS A 252 104.93 -77.14 38.46
CA LYS A 252 105.16 -78.47 39.07
C LYS A 252 106.38 -79.24 38.53
N LYS A 253 107.04 -78.80 37.46
CA LYS A 253 108.36 -79.33 37.04
C LYS A 253 109.54 -78.54 37.61
N GLY A 254 109.33 -77.35 38.15
CA GLY A 254 110.39 -76.50 38.73
C GLY A 254 110.53 -76.64 40.25
N LEU A 255 109.43 -76.91 40.97
CA LEU A 255 109.41 -76.97 42.44
C LEU A 255 108.90 -78.34 42.92
N SER A 256 109.70 -79.06 43.72
CA SER A 256 109.19 -80.22 44.46
C SER A 256 108.19 -79.77 45.52
N GLN A 257 107.20 -80.60 45.81
CA GLN A 257 106.25 -80.35 46.90
C GLN A 257 106.97 -80.27 48.27
N GLU A 258 108.10 -80.96 48.40
CA GLU A 258 109.00 -80.88 49.56
C GLU A 258 109.61 -79.48 49.73
N SER A 259 109.97 -78.81 48.62
CA SER A 259 110.53 -77.46 48.62
C SER A 259 109.52 -76.43 49.12
N ILE A 260 108.25 -76.56 48.72
CA ILE A 260 107.15 -75.69 49.15
C ILE A 260 106.86 -75.91 50.65
N GLN A 261 106.85 -77.16 51.09
CA GLN A 261 106.58 -77.54 52.48
C GLN A 261 107.72 -77.12 53.43
N LEU A 262 108.97 -77.18 52.96
CA LEU A 262 110.14 -76.64 53.67
C LEU A 262 110.09 -75.11 53.76
N ALA A 263 109.78 -74.42 52.66
CA ALA A 263 109.66 -72.96 52.66
C ALA A 263 108.56 -72.45 53.61
N ALA A 264 107.39 -73.10 53.62
CA ALA A 264 106.30 -72.81 54.55
C ALA A 264 106.74 -73.00 56.02
N SER A 265 107.52 -74.06 56.29
CA SER A 265 108.04 -74.35 57.63
C SER A 265 109.12 -73.35 58.09
N ILE A 266 109.97 -72.87 57.18
CA ILE A 266 110.99 -71.85 57.47
C ILE A 266 110.36 -70.47 57.71
N LEU A 267 109.34 -70.12 56.94
CA LEU A 267 108.63 -68.84 57.03
C LEU A 267 107.48 -68.84 58.06
N ASN A 268 107.20 -69.99 58.67
CA ASN A 268 106.15 -70.21 59.67
C ASN A 268 104.75 -69.72 59.21
N VAL A 269 104.40 -70.02 57.96
CA VAL A 269 103.09 -69.79 57.32
C VAL A 269 102.50 -71.12 56.86
N SER A 270 101.19 -71.20 56.63
CA SER A 270 100.61 -72.42 56.08
C SER A 270 101.03 -72.63 54.62
N THR A 271 101.03 -73.88 54.17
CA THR A 271 101.30 -74.20 52.75
C THR A 271 100.21 -73.67 51.82
N THR A 272 99.04 -73.30 52.35
CA THR A 272 97.98 -72.57 51.65
C THR A 272 98.35 -71.10 51.49
N ASP A 273 98.72 -70.42 52.57
CA ASP A 273 99.03 -68.99 52.58
C ASP A 273 100.29 -68.70 51.74
N LEU A 274 101.30 -69.57 51.83
CA LEU A 274 102.48 -69.49 50.97
C LEU A 274 102.13 -69.66 49.49
N LYS A 275 101.13 -70.49 49.16
CA LYS A 275 100.66 -70.70 47.79
C LYS A 275 99.81 -69.52 47.30
N GLU A 276 99.05 -68.87 48.17
CA GLU A 276 98.34 -67.61 47.88
C GLU A 276 99.33 -66.46 47.61
N ILE A 277 100.39 -66.35 48.40
CA ILE A 277 101.50 -65.38 48.20
C ILE A 277 102.30 -65.66 46.91
N LEU A 278 102.38 -66.93 46.48
CA LEU A 278 103.03 -67.34 45.23
C LEU A 278 102.09 -67.33 44.01
N GLU A 279 100.78 -67.27 44.20
CA GLU A 279 99.80 -67.00 43.15
C GLU A 279 99.74 -65.50 42.85
N VAL A 280 100.86 -64.98 42.37
CA VAL A 280 100.94 -63.69 41.70
C VAL A 280 99.91 -63.68 40.58
N GLU A 281 98.87 -62.84 40.70
CA GLU A 281 98.01 -62.56 39.55
C GLU A 281 98.88 -61.94 38.46
N ASP A 282 98.91 -62.56 37.27
CA ASP A 282 99.57 -61.95 36.12
C ASP A 282 98.84 -60.64 35.76
N ASP A 283 99.44 -59.51 36.16
CA ASP A 283 98.98 -58.17 35.83
C ASP A 283 98.77 -58.00 34.32
N GLU A 284 99.51 -58.72 33.47
CA GLU A 284 99.31 -58.69 32.02
C GLU A 284 98.02 -59.41 31.60
N GLU A 285 97.69 -60.59 32.15
CA GLU A 285 96.39 -61.27 31.94
C GLU A 285 95.22 -60.49 32.56
N THR A 286 95.37 -59.90 33.76
CA THR A 286 94.30 -59.06 34.32
C THR A 286 94.10 -57.77 33.52
N ALA A 287 95.16 -57.20 32.92
CA ALA A 287 95.05 -56.07 32.01
C ALA A 287 94.40 -56.45 30.67
N LYS A 288 94.80 -57.56 30.05
CA LYS A 288 94.22 -58.07 28.79
C LYS A 288 92.72 -58.28 28.92
N THR A 289 92.27 -58.92 30.01
CA THR A 289 90.84 -59.20 30.25
C THR A 289 90.01 -57.95 30.54
N LYS A 290 90.60 -56.92 31.15
CA LYS A 290 89.98 -55.58 31.25
C LYS A 290 89.83 -54.94 29.86
N MET A 291 90.82 -55.07 28.97
CA MET A 291 90.77 -54.56 27.58
C MET A 291 89.78 -55.33 26.67
N GLU A 292 89.63 -56.64 26.86
CA GLU A 292 88.67 -57.46 26.12
C GLU A 292 87.22 -57.15 26.53
N SER A 293 86.98 -56.95 27.83
CA SER A 293 85.64 -56.65 28.36
C SER A 293 85.19 -55.20 28.11
N THR A 294 86.08 -54.25 27.80
CA THR A 294 85.69 -52.95 27.23
C THR A 294 85.31 -53.06 25.75
N LYS A 295 86.12 -53.76 24.94
CA LYS A 295 85.81 -53.99 23.51
C LYS A 295 84.46 -54.70 23.29
N ASP A 296 84.09 -55.63 24.16
CA ASP A 296 82.76 -56.27 24.10
C ASP A 296 81.60 -55.30 24.38
N LYS A 297 81.79 -54.33 25.29
CA LYS A 297 80.80 -53.29 25.60
C LYS A 297 80.68 -52.27 24.46
N GLU A 298 81.81 -51.88 23.87
CA GLU A 298 81.88 -51.03 22.69
C GLU A 298 81.16 -51.68 21.51
N TRP A 299 81.38 -52.98 21.27
CA TRP A 299 80.67 -53.74 20.24
C TRP A 299 79.16 -53.84 20.51
N LEU A 300 78.73 -54.15 21.74
CA LEU A 300 77.29 -54.21 22.05
C LEU A 300 76.63 -52.83 21.90
N HIS A 301 77.30 -51.76 22.31
CA HIS A 301 76.81 -50.39 22.12
C HIS A 301 76.72 -50.01 20.63
N TYR A 302 77.71 -50.40 19.81
CA TYR A 302 77.68 -50.23 18.36
C TYR A 302 76.50 -50.97 17.72
N VAL A 303 76.25 -52.23 18.11
CA VAL A 303 75.10 -52.99 17.59
C VAL A 303 73.77 -52.43 18.08
N GLN A 304 73.67 -51.95 19.32
CA GLN A 304 72.48 -51.23 19.78
C GLN A 304 72.24 -49.95 18.95
N LYS A 305 73.29 -49.17 18.67
CA LYS A 305 73.20 -47.96 17.86
C LYS A 305 72.76 -48.28 16.42
N LEU A 306 73.25 -49.37 15.81
CA LEU A 306 72.77 -49.85 14.51
C LEU A 306 71.29 -50.27 14.50
N LEU A 307 70.71 -50.69 15.64
CA LEU A 307 69.28 -50.97 15.76
C LEU A 307 68.42 -49.71 16.01
N GLU A 308 69.05 -48.60 16.42
CA GLU A 308 68.38 -47.32 16.69
C GLU A 308 68.53 -46.33 15.52
N GLU A 309 69.49 -46.56 14.62
CA GLU A 309 69.67 -45.81 13.36
C GLU A 309 68.73 -46.29 12.24
N GLN A 310 68.36 -45.36 11.35
CA GLN A 310 67.52 -45.69 10.18
C GLN A 310 68.31 -46.38 9.06
N PHE A 311 67.55 -47.04 8.18
CA PHE A 311 68.01 -47.91 7.10
C PHE A 311 69.14 -47.29 6.23
N PRO A 312 70.18 -48.07 5.83
CA PRO A 312 70.27 -49.53 5.86
C PRO A 312 71.19 -50.08 6.97
N PHE A 313 70.61 -50.58 8.08
CA PHE A 313 71.39 -51.21 9.16
C PHE A 313 71.76 -52.68 8.90
N ALA A 314 71.02 -53.38 8.04
CA ALA A 314 71.05 -54.85 7.94
C ALA A 314 72.41 -55.43 7.50
N SER A 315 73.14 -54.75 6.61
CA SER A 315 74.50 -55.15 6.20
C SER A 315 75.49 -54.98 7.35
N TYR A 316 75.55 -53.79 7.96
CA TYR A 316 76.46 -53.50 9.07
C TYR A 316 76.20 -54.37 10.30
N LEU A 317 74.93 -54.72 10.56
CA LEU A 317 74.55 -55.67 11.61
C LEU A 317 75.07 -57.09 11.31
N MET A 318 74.96 -57.56 10.06
CA MET A 318 75.50 -58.85 9.64
C MET A 318 77.03 -58.87 9.76
N ASP A 319 77.72 -57.82 9.32
CA ASP A 319 79.17 -57.71 9.42
C ASP A 319 79.64 -57.70 10.89
N ALA A 320 78.97 -56.93 11.77
CA ALA A 320 79.27 -56.88 13.20
C ALA A 320 79.04 -58.23 13.92
N ILE A 321 78.02 -59.00 13.53
CA ILE A 321 77.77 -60.34 14.06
C ILE A 321 78.80 -61.34 13.51
N LEU A 322 79.16 -61.25 12.23
CA LEU A 322 80.19 -62.08 11.61
C LEU A 322 81.57 -61.84 12.25
N GLU A 323 81.91 -60.61 12.63
CA GLU A 323 83.16 -60.32 13.36
C GLU A 323 83.22 -61.10 14.68
N LYS A 324 82.18 -61.02 15.53
CA LYS A 324 82.14 -61.77 16.80
C LYS A 324 82.02 -63.28 16.63
N LEU A 325 81.38 -63.78 15.58
CA LEU A 325 81.41 -65.21 15.25
C LEU A 325 82.81 -65.68 14.83
N ASN A 326 83.57 -64.86 14.11
CA ASN A 326 84.97 -65.16 13.77
C ASN A 326 85.91 -65.04 14.98
N GLU A 327 85.67 -64.11 15.92
CA GLU A 327 86.36 -64.08 17.21
C GLU A 327 86.06 -65.37 18.01
N LYS A 328 84.78 -65.72 18.16
CA LYS A 328 84.34 -66.96 18.83
C LYS A 328 85.02 -68.20 18.23
N LYS A 329 85.12 -68.29 16.90
CA LYS A 329 85.81 -69.38 16.21
C LYS A 329 87.29 -69.47 16.59
N LYS A 330 88.03 -68.36 16.54
CA LYS A 330 89.45 -68.31 16.92
C LYS A 330 89.68 -68.75 18.37
N LEU A 331 88.80 -68.33 19.28
CA LEU A 331 88.84 -68.74 20.69
C LEU A 331 88.58 -70.24 20.88
N VAL A 332 87.65 -70.83 20.10
CA VAL A 332 87.46 -72.30 20.10
C VAL A 332 88.69 -73.04 19.57
N GLU A 333 89.35 -72.51 18.53
CA GLU A 333 90.59 -73.06 17.97
C GLU A 333 91.77 -72.96 18.95
N GLU A 334 91.89 -71.85 19.68
CA GLU A 334 92.87 -71.67 20.78
C GLU A 334 92.60 -72.64 21.94
N TYR A 335 91.36 -72.71 22.45
CA TYR A 335 90.99 -73.65 23.51
C TYR A 335 91.26 -75.11 23.12
N SER A 336 90.93 -75.47 21.88
CA SER A 336 91.17 -76.81 21.33
C SER A 336 92.66 -77.13 21.08
N SER A 337 93.52 -76.11 21.11
CA SER A 337 94.98 -76.25 21.03
C SER A 337 95.63 -76.32 22.42
N LEU A 338 95.03 -75.66 23.43
CA LEU A 338 95.43 -75.74 24.84
C LEU A 338 94.99 -77.02 25.57
N MET A 339 94.00 -77.73 25.02
CA MET A 339 93.48 -79.00 25.54
C MET A 339 94.08 -80.25 24.87
N LYS A 340 95.14 -80.08 24.06
CA LYS A 340 95.94 -81.15 23.43
C LYS A 340 97.29 -81.31 24.11
#